data_AF-A0A0C9X9K7-F1
#
_entry.id   AF-A0A0C9X9K7-F1
#
_cell.length_a   1.000
_cell.length_b   1.000
_cell.length_c   1.000
_cell.angle_alpha   90.00
_cell.angle_beta   90.00
_cell.angle_gamma   90.00
#
_symmetry.space_group_name_H-M   'P 1'
#
loop_
_entity.id
_entity.type
_entity.pdbx_description
1 polymer ?
#
loop_
_entity_poly.entity_id
_entity_poly.type
_entity_poly.pdbx_seq_one_letter_code
_entity_poly.pdbx_strand_id
1 'polypeptide(L)'
;MPDWKSPAELQKDAAALIKLIHVLVGVYVYEWFLSLNFDFSFLLGRRKFRWPMIFYFANRYLLLFALVGIIISMNVTSKVDCQALYTFNQIAANAAMGLASINLSIRTLAIWSQNKYIICFLVLIILGHWSLILQGIQLKATWVDGVGCAITRTNNTILAAIFIYSMCFDLIVLLLNTYKLLGINDKTANLLGRSRLAQMIFEDGLIFFIIAFLANLCATVFMLLNLNQIMTIFFNIPAVIASSVVACRAVRRLTNFTNSGLEVYGPTSSSAGVTGMAPTRGLTSHHHLKSGGGVKAGVHVQMETFMHNEDTLTFTNRKDQGSETDVDLDVEAKESF
;
A
#
# COMPACT_ATOMS: atom_id res chain seq x y z
N MET A 1 -21.31 27.84 -28.35
CA MET A 1 -20.71 26.66 -27.67
C MET A 1 -20.71 25.50 -28.66
N PRO A 2 -19.67 24.66 -28.71
CA PRO A 2 -19.69 23.45 -29.53
C PRO A 2 -20.85 22.54 -29.11
N ASP A 3 -21.51 21.91 -30.07
CA ASP A 3 -22.54 20.90 -29.79
C ASP A 3 -21.87 19.55 -29.51
N TRP A 4 -21.59 19.31 -28.22
CA TRP A 4 -20.98 18.07 -27.70
C TRP A 4 -21.81 16.80 -27.95
N LYS A 5 -23.09 16.93 -28.31
CA LYS A 5 -23.98 15.81 -28.61
C LYS A 5 -24.13 15.55 -30.11
N SER A 6 -23.51 16.37 -30.96
CA SER A 6 -23.56 16.16 -32.40
C SER A 6 -22.89 14.83 -32.79
N PRO A 7 -23.43 14.07 -33.77
CA PRO A 7 -22.87 12.78 -34.17
C PRO A 7 -21.40 12.87 -34.63
N ALA A 8 -21.01 13.98 -35.25
CA ALA A 8 -19.65 14.22 -35.70
C ALA A 8 -18.65 14.33 -34.53
N GLU A 9 -19.03 15.01 -33.44
CA GLU A 9 -18.18 15.09 -32.25
C GLU A 9 -18.12 13.75 -31.51
N LEU A 10 -19.24 13.03 -31.40
CA LEU A 10 -19.25 11.68 -30.80
C LEU A 10 -18.31 10.71 -31.53
N GLN A 11 -18.24 10.76 -32.86
CA GLN A 11 -17.32 9.93 -33.64
C GLN A 11 -15.85 10.31 -33.44
N LYS A 12 -15.55 11.61 -33.37
CA LYS A 12 -14.20 12.11 -33.08
C LYS A 12 -13.75 11.67 -31.69
N ASP A 13 -14.62 11.84 -30.70
CA ASP A 13 -14.38 11.44 -29.30
C ASP A 13 -14.15 9.94 -29.18
N ALA A 14 -14.95 9.12 -29.86
CA ALA A 14 -14.78 7.68 -29.92
C ALA A 14 -13.41 7.30 -30.47
N ALA A 15 -13.03 7.86 -31.62
CA ALA A 15 -11.74 7.58 -32.25
C ALA A 15 -10.56 8.03 -31.38
N ALA A 16 -10.68 9.18 -30.71
CA ALA A 16 -9.67 9.67 -29.77
C ALA A 16 -9.52 8.74 -28.56
N LEU A 17 -10.64 8.30 -27.97
CA LEU A 17 -10.64 7.37 -26.85
C LEU A 17 -10.00 6.03 -27.23
N ILE A 18 -10.33 5.49 -28.40
CA ILE A 18 -9.75 4.23 -28.90
C ILE A 18 -8.22 4.35 -29.02
N LYS A 19 -7.73 5.44 -29.62
CA LYS A 19 -6.28 5.70 -29.74
C LYS A 19 -5.62 5.84 -28.37
N LEU A 20 -6.26 6.58 -27.45
CA LEU A 20 -5.77 6.77 -26.09
C LEU A 20 -5.65 5.43 -25.35
N ILE A 21 -6.67 4.57 -25.43
CA ILE A 21 -6.66 3.24 -24.81
C ILE A 21 -5.46 2.43 -25.29
N HIS A 22 -5.19 2.38 -26.60
CA HIS A 22 -4.04 1.63 -27.13
C HIS A 22 -2.71 2.14 -26.58
N VAL A 23 -2.53 3.47 -26.52
CA VAL A 23 -1.32 4.07 -25.93
C VAL A 23 -1.18 3.69 -24.46
N LEU A 24 -2.27 3.81 -23.68
CA LEU A 24 -2.27 3.49 -22.26
C LEU A 24 -2.00 2.01 -21.98
N VAL A 25 -2.55 1.12 -22.80
CA VAL A 25 -2.25 -0.32 -22.74
C VAL A 25 -0.77 -0.55 -22.99
N GLY A 26 -0.19 0.08 -24.02
CA GLY A 26 1.25 -0.01 -24.29
C GLY A 26 2.11 0.46 -23.12
N VAL A 27 1.77 1.62 -22.53
CA VAL A 27 2.46 2.16 -21.34
C VAL A 27 2.33 1.23 -20.15
N TYR A 28 1.14 0.66 -19.89
CA TYR A 28 0.94 -0.26 -18.78
C TYR A 28 1.70 -1.58 -18.98
N VAL A 29 1.68 -2.13 -20.19
CA VAL A 29 2.43 -3.34 -20.55
C VAL A 29 3.93 -3.10 -20.38
N TYR A 30 4.44 -1.94 -20.80
CA TYR A 30 5.84 -1.56 -20.56
C TYR A 30 6.19 -1.53 -19.07
N GLU A 31 5.36 -0.88 -18.23
CA GLU A 31 5.54 -0.87 -16.78
C GLU A 31 5.46 -2.28 -16.18
N TRP A 32 4.59 -3.13 -16.73
CA TRP A 32 4.44 -4.53 -16.32
C TRP A 32 5.74 -5.32 -16.61
N PHE A 33 6.33 -5.18 -17.79
CA PHE A 33 7.60 -5.85 -18.11
C PHE A 33 8.75 -5.39 -17.22
N LEU A 34 8.89 -4.08 -16.98
CA LEU A 34 9.93 -3.54 -16.10
C LEU A 34 9.85 -4.08 -14.67
N SER A 35 8.66 -4.44 -14.21
CA SER A 35 8.39 -4.89 -12.86
C SER A 35 8.41 -6.42 -12.70
N LEU A 36 8.61 -7.19 -13.79
CA LEU A 36 8.66 -8.65 -13.75
C LEU A 36 9.84 -9.20 -12.93
N ASN A 37 11.00 -8.54 -12.98
CA ASN A 37 12.16 -8.98 -12.19
C ASN A 37 11.84 -9.06 -10.69
N PHE A 38 10.99 -8.14 -10.22
CA PHE A 38 10.51 -8.15 -8.84
C PHE A 38 9.58 -9.34 -8.60
N ASP A 39 8.66 -9.66 -9.50
CA ASP A 39 7.71 -10.77 -9.34
C ASP A 39 8.42 -12.14 -9.39
N PHE A 40 9.34 -12.32 -10.34
CA PHE A 40 10.14 -13.54 -10.44
C PHE A 40 10.97 -13.76 -9.17
N SER A 41 11.39 -12.70 -8.47
CA SER A 41 12.07 -12.87 -7.19
C SER A 41 11.21 -13.48 -6.08
N PHE A 42 9.87 -13.33 -6.14
CA PHE A 42 8.94 -14.04 -5.25
C PHE A 42 8.67 -15.46 -5.72
N LEU A 43 8.51 -15.66 -7.04
CA LEU A 43 8.27 -16.98 -7.60
C LEU A 43 9.46 -17.93 -7.41
N LEU A 44 10.69 -17.43 -7.55
CA LEU A 44 11.93 -18.17 -7.29
C LEU A 44 12.25 -18.30 -5.79
N GLY A 45 11.37 -17.85 -4.89
CA GLY A 45 11.56 -17.97 -3.44
C GLY A 45 12.70 -17.10 -2.87
N ARG A 46 13.25 -16.16 -3.66
CA ARG A 46 14.31 -15.25 -3.20
C ARG A 46 13.81 -14.20 -2.21
N ARG A 47 12.49 -14.04 -2.06
CA ARG A 47 11.86 -13.09 -1.14
C ARG A 47 10.72 -13.74 -0.38
N LYS A 48 10.58 -13.40 0.91
CA LYS A 48 9.50 -13.91 1.77
C LYS A 48 8.16 -13.29 1.39
N PHE A 49 7.15 -14.13 1.15
CA PHE A 49 5.79 -13.69 0.87
C PHE A 49 5.16 -13.07 2.13
N ARG A 50 4.58 -11.88 1.99
CA ARG A 50 3.84 -11.20 3.06
C ARG A 50 2.40 -10.97 2.61
N TRP A 51 1.46 -11.03 3.53
CA TRP A 51 0.01 -10.93 3.24
C TRP A 51 -0.38 -9.71 2.37
N PRO A 52 0.17 -8.49 2.55
CA PRO A 52 -0.09 -7.35 1.66
C PRO A 52 0.21 -7.59 0.17
N MET A 53 1.11 -8.52 -0.14
CA MET A 53 1.49 -8.81 -1.53
C MET A 53 0.36 -9.48 -2.31
N ILE A 54 -0.62 -10.08 -1.64
CA ILE A 54 -1.81 -10.65 -2.29
C ILE A 54 -2.56 -9.54 -3.05
N PHE A 55 -2.81 -8.40 -2.40
CA PHE A 55 -3.49 -7.26 -3.02
C PHE A 55 -2.65 -6.61 -4.13
N TYR A 56 -1.32 -6.64 -4.00
CA TYR A 56 -0.41 -6.18 -5.04
C TYR A 56 -0.53 -7.02 -6.31
N PHE A 57 -0.40 -8.34 -6.19
CA PHE A 57 -0.51 -9.25 -7.34
C PHE A 57 -1.91 -9.26 -7.91
N ALA A 58 -2.95 -9.30 -7.06
CA ALA A 58 -4.33 -9.24 -7.51
C ALA A 58 -4.59 -7.97 -8.34
N ASN A 59 -4.19 -6.79 -7.85
CA ASN A 59 -4.35 -5.53 -8.59
C ASN A 59 -3.67 -5.61 -9.95
N ARG A 60 -2.40 -6.02 -9.95
CA ARG A 60 -1.56 -6.04 -11.14
C ARG A 60 -2.07 -6.98 -12.22
N TYR A 61 -2.45 -8.20 -11.86
CA TYR A 61 -2.94 -9.17 -12.84
C TYR A 61 -4.38 -8.87 -13.27
N LEU A 62 -5.25 -8.42 -12.35
CA LEU A 62 -6.63 -8.04 -12.72
C LEU A 62 -6.64 -6.87 -13.71
N LEU A 63 -5.82 -5.84 -13.50
CA LEU A 63 -5.73 -4.73 -14.44
C LEU A 63 -5.20 -5.19 -15.80
N LEU A 64 -4.17 -6.06 -15.82
CA LEU A 64 -3.67 -6.62 -17.08
C LEU A 64 -4.78 -7.36 -17.86
N PHE A 65 -5.53 -8.24 -17.18
CA PHE A 65 -6.64 -8.96 -17.82
C PHE A 65 -7.78 -8.02 -18.25
N ALA A 66 -8.10 -6.99 -17.47
CA ALA A 66 -9.08 -5.98 -17.85
C ALA A 66 -8.66 -5.25 -19.14
N LEU A 67 -7.39 -4.85 -19.24
CA LEU A 67 -6.87 -4.17 -20.44
C LEU A 67 -6.86 -5.09 -21.67
N VAL A 68 -6.48 -6.36 -21.51
CA VAL A 68 -6.57 -7.36 -22.58
C VAL A 68 -8.02 -7.52 -23.03
N GLY A 69 -8.97 -7.64 -22.10
CA GLY A 69 -10.39 -7.75 -22.42
C GLY A 69 -10.97 -6.51 -23.10
N ILE A 70 -10.47 -5.30 -22.77
CA ILE A 70 -10.84 -4.05 -23.46
C ILE A 70 -10.34 -4.08 -24.91
N ILE A 71 -9.09 -4.49 -25.15
CA ILE A 71 -8.53 -4.62 -26.50
C ILE A 71 -9.29 -5.66 -27.32
N ILE A 72 -9.68 -6.80 -26.71
CA ILE A 72 -10.52 -7.80 -27.36
C ILE A 72 -11.88 -7.20 -27.73
N SER A 73 -12.53 -6.47 -26.81
CA SER A 73 -13.85 -5.88 -27.10
C SER A 73 -13.84 -4.89 -28.27
N MET A 74 -12.68 -4.31 -28.57
CA MET A 74 -12.52 -3.32 -29.64
C MET A 74 -12.11 -3.95 -30.98
N ASN A 75 -11.52 -5.15 -30.98
CA ASN A 75 -10.99 -5.80 -32.18
C ASN A 75 -11.79 -7.05 -32.61
N VAL A 76 -12.83 -7.41 -31.86
CA VAL A 76 -13.63 -8.59 -32.17
C VAL A 76 -14.51 -8.36 -33.40
N THR A 77 -14.36 -9.21 -34.41
CA THR A 77 -15.12 -9.17 -35.66
C THR A 77 -16.10 -10.33 -35.81
N SER A 78 -15.97 -11.36 -34.97
CA SER A 78 -16.85 -12.53 -34.95
C SER A 78 -17.80 -12.50 -33.74
N LYS A 79 -18.96 -13.16 -33.87
CA LYS A 79 -19.97 -13.17 -32.82
C LYS A 79 -19.44 -13.77 -31.52
N VAL A 80 -19.46 -12.98 -30.45
CA VAL A 80 -19.07 -13.36 -29.08
C VAL A 80 -20.12 -12.90 -28.07
N ASP A 81 -20.08 -13.46 -26.87
CA ASP A 81 -20.92 -13.02 -25.75
C ASP A 81 -20.44 -11.67 -25.20
N CYS A 82 -20.84 -10.58 -25.86
CA CYS A 82 -20.52 -9.21 -25.46
C CYS A 82 -20.87 -8.92 -24.00
N GLN A 83 -21.98 -9.48 -23.52
CA GLN A 83 -22.42 -9.31 -22.14
C GLN A 83 -21.37 -9.83 -21.15
N ALA A 84 -20.85 -11.04 -21.39
CA ALA A 84 -19.85 -11.64 -20.52
C ALA A 84 -18.53 -10.85 -20.56
N LEU A 85 -18.09 -10.47 -21.76
CA LEU A 85 -16.84 -9.72 -21.95
C LEU A 85 -16.86 -8.35 -21.27
N TYR A 86 -17.91 -7.56 -21.49
CA TYR A 86 -18.02 -6.24 -20.85
C TYR A 86 -18.26 -6.36 -19.34
N THR A 87 -19.02 -7.35 -18.87
CA THR A 87 -19.21 -7.62 -17.44
C THR A 87 -17.88 -7.94 -16.76
N PHE A 88 -17.07 -8.80 -17.38
CA PHE A 88 -15.72 -9.08 -16.92
C PHE A 88 -14.85 -7.84 -16.89
N ASN A 89 -14.80 -7.06 -17.98
CA ASN A 89 -13.98 -5.85 -18.06
C ASN A 89 -14.37 -4.83 -16.98
N GLN A 90 -15.67 -4.62 -16.77
CA GLN A 90 -16.18 -3.70 -15.77
C GLN A 90 -15.80 -4.14 -14.36
N ILE A 91 -16.00 -5.42 -14.02
CA ILE A 91 -15.65 -5.95 -12.71
C ILE A 91 -14.14 -5.88 -12.50
N ALA A 92 -13.34 -6.33 -13.47
CA ALA A 92 -11.89 -6.38 -13.36
C ALA A 92 -11.27 -4.98 -13.25
N ALA A 93 -11.73 -4.00 -14.03
CA ALA A 93 -11.25 -2.63 -13.96
C ALA A 93 -11.63 -1.93 -12.64
N ASN A 94 -12.88 -2.07 -12.18
CA ASN A 94 -13.31 -1.49 -10.91
C ASN A 94 -12.66 -2.20 -9.71
N ALA A 95 -12.46 -3.51 -9.77
CA ALA A 95 -11.73 -4.26 -8.75
C ALA A 95 -10.26 -3.84 -8.70
N ALA A 96 -9.61 -3.64 -9.86
CA ALA A 96 -8.24 -3.09 -9.90
C ALA A 96 -8.16 -1.72 -9.23
N MET A 97 -9.11 -0.82 -9.49
CA MET A 97 -9.19 0.47 -8.80
C MET A 97 -9.30 0.31 -7.28
N GLY A 98 -10.23 -0.52 -6.80
CA GLY A 98 -10.41 -0.79 -5.37
C GLY A 98 -9.17 -1.41 -4.72
N LEU A 99 -8.50 -2.33 -5.42
CA LEU A 99 -7.25 -2.93 -4.96
C LEU A 99 -6.08 -1.93 -4.97
N ALA A 100 -6.04 -1.00 -5.91
CA ALA A 100 -5.05 0.08 -5.92
C ALA A 100 -5.19 0.96 -4.66
N SER A 101 -6.41 1.35 -4.30
CA SER A 101 -6.64 2.13 -3.08
C SER A 101 -6.34 1.32 -1.81
N ILE A 102 -6.64 0.01 -1.78
CA ILE A 102 -6.17 -0.86 -0.67
C ILE A 102 -4.64 -0.82 -0.58
N ASN A 103 -3.93 -1.06 -1.69
CA ASN A 103 -2.47 -1.09 -1.73
C ASN A 103 -1.84 0.21 -1.19
N LEU A 104 -2.45 1.37 -1.50
CA LEU A 104 -2.06 2.66 -0.93
C LEU A 104 -2.36 2.73 0.58
N SER A 105 -3.57 2.34 0.99
CA SER A 105 -4.02 2.43 2.39
C SER A 105 -3.31 1.48 3.36
N ILE A 106 -2.75 0.36 2.90
CA ILE A 106 -2.00 -0.60 3.75
C ILE A 106 -0.87 0.09 4.50
N ARG A 107 -0.18 1.02 3.83
CA ARG A 107 0.89 1.80 4.48
C ARG A 107 0.32 2.63 5.62
N THR A 108 -0.81 3.29 5.40
CA THR A 108 -1.51 4.09 6.41
C THR A 108 -1.97 3.24 7.59
N LEU A 109 -2.51 2.05 7.33
CA LEU A 109 -2.88 1.09 8.37
C LEU A 109 -1.68 0.69 9.24
N ALA A 110 -0.51 0.48 8.64
CA ALA A 110 0.71 0.18 9.39
C ALA A 110 1.22 1.37 10.23
N ILE A 111 1.19 2.58 9.67
CA ILE A 111 1.60 3.82 10.37
C ILE A 111 0.70 4.11 11.57
N TRP A 112 -0.60 3.86 11.43
CA TRP A 112 -1.61 4.11 12.45
C TRP A 112 -1.95 2.85 13.26
N SER A 113 -1.07 1.85 13.26
CA SER A 113 -1.25 0.57 13.94
C SER A 113 -1.57 0.68 15.45
N GLN A 114 -1.15 1.77 16.08
CA GLN A 114 -1.42 2.04 17.50
C GLN A 114 -2.84 2.60 17.77
N ASN A 115 -3.50 3.19 16.76
CA ASN A 115 -4.83 3.78 16.92
C ASN A 115 -5.91 2.90 16.26
N LYS A 116 -6.53 2.04 17.07
CA LYS A 116 -7.57 1.10 16.63
C LYS A 116 -8.78 1.78 15.97
N TYR A 117 -9.10 3.02 16.34
CA TYR A 117 -10.22 3.76 15.76
C TYR A 117 -9.99 4.07 14.26
N ILE A 118 -8.79 4.51 13.90
CA ILE A 118 -8.44 4.83 12.50
C ILE A 118 -8.36 3.55 11.66
N ILE A 119 -7.84 2.47 12.22
CA ILE A 119 -7.83 1.16 11.55
C ILE A 119 -9.26 0.70 11.27
N CYS A 120 -10.12 0.71 12.28
CA CYS A 120 -11.54 0.33 12.12
C CYS A 120 -12.21 1.18 11.04
N PHE A 121 -12.01 2.51 11.09
CA PHE A 121 -12.55 3.44 10.10
C PHE A 121 -12.06 3.14 8.66
N LEU A 122 -10.76 2.93 8.46
CA LEU A 122 -10.20 2.59 7.14
C LEU A 122 -10.70 1.24 6.62
N VAL A 123 -10.83 0.24 7.49
CA VAL A 123 -11.38 -1.07 7.13
C VAL A 123 -12.85 -0.94 6.71
N LEU A 124 -13.64 -0.15 7.42
CA LEU A 124 -15.04 0.13 7.04
C LEU A 124 -15.15 0.81 5.67
N ILE A 125 -14.27 1.78 5.38
CA ILE A 125 -14.23 2.43 4.06
C ILE A 125 -13.87 1.42 2.97
N ILE A 126 -12.89 0.54 3.21
CA ILE A 126 -12.53 -0.50 2.25
C ILE A 126 -13.74 -1.39 1.97
N LEU A 127 -14.43 -1.89 3.01
CA LEU A 127 -15.61 -2.73 2.84
C LEU A 127 -16.74 -2.00 2.08
N GLY A 128 -16.96 -0.72 2.38
CA GLY A 128 -17.92 0.12 1.65
C GLY A 128 -17.58 0.25 0.17
N HIS A 129 -16.30 0.46 -0.17
CA HIS A 129 -15.84 0.52 -1.55
C HIS A 129 -16.14 -0.77 -2.31
N TRP A 130 -15.79 -1.92 -1.72
CA TRP A 130 -16.04 -3.23 -2.35
C TRP A 130 -17.53 -3.54 -2.49
N SER A 131 -18.36 -3.12 -1.53
CA SER A 131 -19.82 -3.24 -1.65
C SER A 131 -20.33 -2.49 -2.89
N LEU A 132 -19.85 -1.26 -3.13
CA LEU A 132 -20.25 -0.48 -4.30
C LEU A 132 -19.75 -1.10 -5.61
N ILE A 133 -18.51 -1.62 -5.63
CA ILE A 133 -17.94 -2.30 -6.81
C ILE A 133 -18.79 -3.53 -7.17
N LEU A 134 -19.19 -4.34 -6.19
CA LEU A 134 -20.01 -5.53 -6.40
C LEU A 134 -21.46 -5.18 -6.80
N GLN A 135 -22.01 -4.08 -6.31
CA GLN A 135 -23.32 -3.58 -6.74
C GLN A 135 -23.29 -2.99 -8.16
N GLY A 136 -22.12 -2.52 -8.61
CA GLY A 136 -21.90 -1.89 -9.92
C GLY A 136 -21.99 -2.80 -11.14
N ILE A 137 -22.34 -4.08 -10.97
CA ILE A 137 -22.47 -5.08 -12.04
C ILE A 137 -23.81 -4.90 -12.78
N GLN A 138 -24.04 -3.70 -13.33
CA GLN A 138 -25.27 -3.33 -14.03
C GLN A 138 -24.99 -2.74 -15.41
N LEU A 139 -24.42 -3.56 -16.29
CA LEU A 139 -24.24 -3.20 -17.69
C LEU A 139 -24.95 -4.21 -18.59
N LYS A 140 -25.52 -3.73 -19.70
CA LYS A 140 -26.10 -4.55 -20.75
C LYS A 140 -25.41 -4.24 -22.07
N ALA A 141 -24.83 -5.26 -22.69
CA ALA A 141 -24.18 -5.19 -23.99
C ALA A 141 -24.76 -6.26 -24.93
N THR A 142 -24.97 -5.88 -26.19
CA THR A 142 -25.49 -6.77 -27.24
C THR A 142 -24.60 -6.72 -28.46
N TRP A 143 -24.54 -7.84 -29.19
CA TRP A 143 -23.89 -7.90 -30.49
C TRP A 143 -24.75 -7.20 -31.55
N VAL A 144 -24.13 -6.34 -32.36
CA VAL A 144 -24.75 -5.65 -33.50
C VAL A 144 -23.99 -6.03 -34.76
N ASP A 145 -24.69 -6.64 -35.72
CA ASP A 145 -24.07 -7.10 -36.97
C ASP A 145 -23.47 -5.93 -37.76
N GLY A 146 -22.23 -6.09 -38.21
CA GLY A 146 -21.46 -5.07 -38.94
C GLY A 146 -20.75 -4.02 -38.07
N VAL A 147 -21.06 -3.93 -36.77
CA VAL A 147 -20.44 -2.98 -35.82
C VAL A 147 -19.68 -3.68 -34.69
N GLY A 148 -20.14 -4.87 -34.27
CA GLY A 148 -19.55 -5.64 -33.19
C GLY A 148 -20.31 -5.47 -31.87
N CYS A 149 -19.61 -5.51 -30.73
CA CYS A 149 -20.25 -5.37 -29.43
C CYS A 149 -20.61 -3.91 -29.11
N ALA A 150 -21.88 -3.66 -28.80
CA ALA A 150 -22.37 -2.34 -28.41
C ALA A 150 -22.98 -2.35 -27.01
N ILE A 151 -22.69 -1.31 -26.23
CA ILE A 151 -23.26 -1.10 -24.90
C ILE A 151 -24.66 -0.48 -25.06
N THR A 152 -25.70 -1.18 -24.61
CA THR A 152 -27.10 -0.75 -24.74
C THR A 152 -27.60 0.01 -23.53
N ARG A 153 -27.18 -0.38 -22.32
CA ARG A 153 -27.49 0.32 -21.06
C ARG A 153 -26.33 0.22 -20.09
N THR A 154 -25.98 1.34 -19.50
CA THR A 154 -25.04 1.44 -18.38
C THR A 154 -25.63 2.37 -17.33
N ASN A 155 -25.52 1.99 -16.06
CA ASN A 155 -25.88 2.86 -14.96
C ASN A 155 -24.71 3.77 -14.59
N ASN A 156 -24.60 4.90 -15.29
CA ASN A 156 -23.53 5.89 -15.07
C ASN A 156 -23.55 6.46 -13.65
N THR A 157 -24.70 6.46 -12.97
CA THR A 157 -24.81 6.94 -11.59
C THR A 157 -24.03 6.05 -10.61
N ILE A 158 -24.08 4.72 -10.78
CA ILE A 158 -23.31 3.81 -9.93
C ILE A 158 -21.82 3.93 -10.25
N LEU A 159 -21.46 4.06 -11.53
CA LEU A 159 -20.07 4.28 -11.92
C LEU A 159 -19.52 5.57 -11.30
N ALA A 160 -20.30 6.66 -11.34
CA ALA A 160 -19.95 7.92 -10.68
C ALA A 160 -19.79 7.76 -9.18
N ALA A 161 -20.71 7.03 -8.52
CA ALA A 161 -20.60 6.75 -7.10
C ALA A 161 -19.30 6.00 -6.77
N ILE A 162 -18.88 5.01 -7.57
CA ILE A 162 -17.61 4.27 -7.35
C ILE A 162 -16.40 5.20 -7.47
N PHE A 163 -16.33 6.03 -8.52
CA PHE A 163 -15.19 6.94 -8.71
C PHE A 163 -15.14 8.05 -7.66
N ILE A 164 -16.28 8.64 -7.29
CA ILE A 164 -16.37 9.61 -6.19
C ILE A 164 -15.92 8.96 -4.89
N TYR A 165 -16.37 7.74 -4.61
CA TYR A 165 -15.96 6.99 -3.41
C TYR A 165 -14.45 6.76 -3.40
N SER A 166 -13.87 6.32 -4.52
CA SER A 166 -12.42 6.11 -4.66
C SER A 166 -11.64 7.41 -4.45
N MET A 167 -12.09 8.52 -5.03
CA MET A 167 -11.49 9.84 -4.84
C MET A 167 -11.51 10.26 -3.36
N CYS A 168 -12.66 10.12 -2.68
CA CYS A 168 -12.79 10.43 -1.26
C CYS A 168 -11.90 9.52 -0.40
N PHE A 169 -11.84 8.23 -0.72
CA PHE A 169 -10.99 7.28 0.00
C PHE A 169 -9.51 7.65 -0.13
N ASP A 170 -9.03 7.91 -1.34
CA ASP A 170 -7.64 8.32 -1.57
C ASP A 170 -7.34 9.67 -0.88
N LEU A 171 -8.28 10.61 -0.85
CA LEU A 171 -8.14 11.88 -0.14
C LEU A 171 -8.01 11.67 1.38
N ILE A 172 -8.86 10.84 1.98
CA ILE A 172 -8.80 10.51 3.41
C ILE A 172 -7.44 9.89 3.73
N VAL A 173 -7.00 8.92 2.92
CA VAL A 173 -5.71 8.25 3.09
C VAL A 173 -4.57 9.27 2.94
N LEU A 174 -4.61 10.14 1.94
CA LEU A 174 -3.64 11.21 1.75
C LEU A 174 -3.58 12.13 2.98
N LEU A 175 -4.71 12.61 3.47
CA LEU A 175 -4.78 13.48 4.65
C LEU A 175 -4.23 12.81 5.90
N LEU A 176 -4.54 11.54 6.15
CA LEU A 176 -4.00 10.78 7.28
C LEU A 176 -2.49 10.60 7.20
N ASN A 177 -1.94 10.39 6.01
CA ASN A 177 -0.49 10.31 5.80
C ASN A 177 0.17 11.68 6.01
N THR A 178 -0.40 12.75 5.43
CA THR A 178 0.10 14.12 5.56
C THR A 178 0.07 14.59 7.01
N TYR A 179 -1.03 14.36 7.74
CA TYR A 179 -1.15 14.74 9.14
C TYR A 179 -0.08 14.08 10.00
N LYS A 180 0.16 12.78 9.79
CA LYS A 180 1.21 12.06 10.52
C LYS A 180 2.60 12.62 10.17
N LEU A 181 2.84 12.95 8.90
CA LEU A 181 4.11 13.52 8.44
C LEU A 181 4.39 14.88 9.09
N LEU A 182 3.40 15.77 9.15
CA LEU A 182 3.53 17.09 9.78
C LEU A 182 3.72 16.99 11.31
N GLY A 183 3.00 16.07 11.97
CA GLY A 183 3.11 15.88 13.42
C GLY A 183 4.46 15.28 13.89
N ILE A 184 5.21 14.64 12.99
CA ILE A 184 6.57 14.13 13.31
C ILE A 184 7.57 15.29 13.46
N ASN A 185 7.33 16.43 12.81
CA ASN A 185 8.27 17.56 12.79
C ASN A 185 8.41 18.28 14.16
N ASP A 186 7.38 18.28 15.00
CA ASP A 186 7.36 19.18 16.18
C ASP A 186 7.83 18.57 17.50
N LYS A 187 7.79 17.24 17.70
CA LYS A 187 8.07 16.64 19.02
C LYS A 187 9.04 15.46 19.05
N THR A 188 9.37 14.86 17.90
CA THR A 188 10.18 13.60 17.85
C THR A 188 11.42 13.72 16.97
N ALA A 189 11.77 14.93 16.52
CA ALA A 189 12.93 15.16 15.67
C ALA A 189 14.28 15.02 16.41
N ASN A 190 14.31 15.22 17.74
CA ASN A 190 15.55 15.24 18.52
C ASN A 190 16.01 13.85 19.05
N LEU A 191 15.21 12.79 18.92
CA LEU A 191 15.52 11.49 19.53
C LEU A 191 15.99 10.41 18.55
N LEU A 192 15.74 10.54 17.24
CA LEU A 192 16.12 9.52 16.24
C LEU A 192 16.79 10.17 15.02
N GLY A 193 18.12 10.18 14.96
CA GLY A 193 18.88 10.44 13.72
C GLY A 193 18.57 9.45 12.57
N ARG A 194 17.83 8.38 12.87
CA ARG A 194 17.24 7.41 11.94
C ARG A 194 15.94 7.92 11.27
N SER A 195 15.41 9.08 11.69
CA SER A 195 14.15 9.66 11.18
C SER A 195 14.31 10.42 9.86
N ARG A 196 15.43 11.10 9.56
CA ARG A 196 15.57 11.90 8.33
C ARG A 196 15.46 11.07 7.05
N LEU A 197 16.06 9.88 7.03
CA LEU A 197 15.94 8.96 5.88
C LEU A 197 14.51 8.42 5.75
N ALA A 198 13.88 8.03 6.86
CA ALA A 198 12.49 7.61 6.86
C ALA A 198 11.58 8.76 6.39
N GLN A 199 11.80 9.97 6.89
CA GLN A 199 11.06 11.20 6.59
C GLN A 199 11.16 11.57 5.11
N MET A 200 12.36 11.56 4.51
CA MET A 200 12.53 11.78 3.07
C MET A 200 11.81 10.69 2.24
N ILE A 201 11.84 9.43 2.68
CA ILE A 201 11.10 8.34 2.02
C ILE A 201 9.57 8.48 2.22
N PHE A 202 9.12 9.07 3.33
CA PHE A 202 7.72 9.39 3.57
C PHE A 202 7.25 10.54 2.69
N GLU A 203 8.06 11.58 2.56
CA GLU A 203 7.84 12.73 1.68
C GLU A 203 7.77 12.30 0.22
N ASP A 204 8.77 11.55 -0.25
CA ASP A 204 8.75 10.96 -1.59
C ASP A 204 7.66 9.90 -1.78
N GLY A 205 7.12 9.35 -0.70
CA GLY A 205 6.02 8.39 -0.75
C GLY A 205 4.66 9.08 -0.87
N LEU A 206 4.55 10.34 -0.43
CA LEU A 206 3.33 11.14 -0.48
C LEU A 206 2.92 11.47 -1.92
N ILE A 207 3.91 11.68 -2.81
CA ILE A 207 3.69 11.96 -4.23
C ILE A 207 2.78 10.90 -4.89
N PHE A 208 2.90 9.65 -4.46
CA PHE A 208 2.09 8.54 -4.98
C PHE A 208 0.61 8.69 -4.61
N PHE A 209 0.31 9.10 -3.37
CA PHE A 209 -1.07 9.35 -2.95
C PHE A 209 -1.66 10.57 -3.68
N ILE A 210 -0.86 11.62 -3.88
CA ILE A 210 -1.30 12.82 -4.63
C ILE A 210 -1.64 12.45 -6.08
N ILE A 211 -0.77 11.69 -6.77
CA ILE A 211 -1.03 11.31 -8.17
C ILE A 211 -2.31 10.47 -8.27
N ALA A 212 -2.52 9.50 -7.37
CA ALA A 212 -3.74 8.69 -7.35
C ALA A 212 -5.00 9.55 -7.12
N PHE A 213 -4.95 10.44 -6.13
CA PHE A 213 -6.04 11.39 -5.86
C PHE A 213 -6.35 12.28 -7.07
N LEU A 214 -5.33 12.90 -7.68
CA LEU A 214 -5.53 13.76 -8.85
C LEU A 214 -6.10 12.99 -10.05
N ALA A 215 -5.64 11.76 -10.26
CA ALA A 215 -6.15 10.92 -11.33
C ALA A 215 -7.65 10.61 -11.13
N ASN A 216 -8.04 10.22 -9.91
CA ASN A 216 -9.44 9.95 -9.57
C ASN A 216 -10.30 11.22 -9.54
N LEU A 217 -9.74 12.37 -9.16
CA LEU A 217 -10.39 13.67 -9.25
C LEU A 217 -10.69 14.03 -10.71
N CYS A 218 -9.72 13.89 -11.61
CA CYS A 218 -9.92 14.15 -13.04
C CYS A 218 -11.03 13.27 -13.63
N ALA A 219 -11.01 11.96 -13.34
CA ALA A 219 -12.07 11.05 -13.78
C ALA A 219 -13.45 11.48 -13.23
N THR A 220 -13.52 11.80 -11.94
CA THR A 220 -14.77 12.23 -11.29
C THR A 220 -15.33 13.52 -11.88
N VAL A 221 -14.49 14.52 -12.13
CA VAL A 221 -14.92 15.81 -12.72
C VAL A 221 -15.54 15.60 -14.10
N PHE A 222 -14.88 14.84 -14.98
CA PHE A 222 -15.43 14.55 -16.32
C PHE A 222 -16.71 13.73 -16.24
N MET A 223 -16.83 12.86 -15.25
CA MET A 223 -18.04 12.08 -15.04
C MET A 223 -19.23 12.94 -14.61
N LEU A 224 -19.00 13.91 -13.72
CA LEU A 224 -20.02 14.83 -13.22
C LEU A 224 -20.45 15.87 -14.25
N LEU A 225 -19.54 16.32 -15.11
CA LEU A 225 -19.85 17.29 -16.17
C LEU A 225 -20.83 16.73 -17.22
N ASN A 226 -20.84 15.41 -17.44
CA ASN A 226 -21.78 14.70 -18.31
C ASN A 226 -22.02 15.38 -19.67
N LEU A 227 -20.93 15.82 -20.33
CA LEU A 227 -20.97 16.50 -21.61
C LEU A 227 -21.51 15.60 -22.72
N ASN A 228 -21.04 14.35 -22.75
CA ASN A 228 -21.41 13.31 -23.70
C ASN A 228 -21.03 11.92 -23.12
N GLN A 229 -21.66 10.84 -23.60
CA GLN A 229 -21.47 9.47 -23.10
C GLN A 229 -19.99 9.01 -23.13
N ILE A 230 -19.23 9.43 -24.15
CA ILE A 230 -17.82 9.07 -24.30
C ILE A 230 -16.92 9.93 -23.39
N MET A 231 -17.17 11.24 -23.34
CA MET A 231 -16.41 12.16 -22.51
C MET A 231 -16.53 11.86 -21.02
N THR A 232 -17.70 11.41 -20.56
CA THR A 232 -17.95 10.94 -19.19
C THR A 232 -17.02 9.82 -18.74
N ILE A 233 -16.60 8.93 -19.67
CA ILE A 233 -15.74 7.77 -19.34
C ILE A 233 -14.29 7.96 -19.80
N PHE A 234 -13.97 9.09 -20.44
CA PHE A 234 -12.69 9.29 -21.12
C PHE A 234 -11.49 9.18 -20.17
N PHE A 235 -11.62 9.73 -18.96
CA PHE A 235 -10.57 9.72 -17.94
C PHE A 235 -10.60 8.52 -16.99
N ASN A 236 -11.60 7.63 -17.11
CA ASN A 236 -11.72 6.47 -16.23
C ASN A 236 -10.55 5.50 -16.38
N ILE A 237 -10.26 5.10 -17.62
CA ILE A 237 -9.18 4.15 -17.93
C ILE A 237 -7.81 4.74 -17.54
N PRO A 238 -7.46 5.99 -17.94
CA PRO A 238 -6.25 6.63 -17.44
C PRO A 238 -6.15 6.65 -15.91
N ALA A 239 -7.24 6.95 -15.20
CA ALA A 239 -7.24 7.05 -13.75
C ALA A 239 -6.98 5.71 -13.06
N VAL A 240 -7.63 4.64 -13.53
CA VAL A 240 -7.42 3.28 -13.02
C VAL A 240 -5.97 2.84 -13.24
N ILE A 241 -5.42 3.07 -14.43
CA ILE A 241 -4.04 2.72 -14.77
C ILE A 241 -3.06 3.51 -13.91
N ALA A 242 -3.20 4.83 -13.83
CA ALA A 242 -2.31 5.68 -13.05
C ALA A 242 -2.31 5.30 -11.57
N SER A 243 -3.51 5.17 -10.97
CA SER A 243 -3.66 4.77 -9.57
C SER A 243 -3.05 3.39 -9.30
N SER A 244 -3.26 2.43 -10.20
CA SER A 244 -2.70 1.09 -10.06
C SER A 244 -1.18 1.05 -10.18
N VAL A 245 -0.60 1.75 -11.17
CA VAL A 245 0.86 1.83 -11.36
C VAL A 245 1.51 2.45 -10.13
N VAL A 246 0.94 3.56 -9.65
CA VAL A 246 1.46 4.30 -8.51
C VAL A 246 1.34 3.49 -7.21
N ALA A 247 0.21 2.83 -6.96
CA ALA A 247 0.04 1.92 -5.84
C ALA A 247 1.07 0.77 -5.88
N CYS A 248 1.25 0.16 -7.05
CA CYS A 248 2.23 -0.90 -7.26
C CYS A 248 3.68 -0.42 -7.06
N ARG A 249 4.02 0.81 -7.47
CA ARG A 249 5.34 1.42 -7.22
C ARG A 249 5.55 1.69 -5.74
N ALA A 250 4.53 2.18 -5.03
CA ALA A 250 4.58 2.40 -3.59
C ALA A 250 4.87 1.10 -2.82
N VAL A 251 4.17 0.01 -3.14
CA VAL A 251 4.38 -1.31 -2.50
C VAL A 251 5.76 -1.87 -2.80
N ARG A 252 6.21 -1.82 -4.07
CA ARG A 252 7.57 -2.29 -4.46
C ARG A 252 8.66 -1.53 -3.72
N ARG A 253 8.53 -0.21 -3.66
CA ARG A 253 9.50 0.67 -2.97
C ARG A 253 9.58 0.30 -1.48
N LEU A 254 8.44 0.16 -0.80
CA LEU A 254 8.40 -0.24 0.61
C LEU A 254 9.04 -1.61 0.85
N THR A 255 8.76 -2.57 -0.05
CA THR A 255 9.27 -3.93 0.06
C THR A 255 10.78 -3.99 -0.14
N ASN A 256 11.30 -3.27 -1.14
CA ASN A 256 12.75 -3.19 -1.39
C ASN A 256 13.48 -2.60 -0.19
N PHE A 257 12.97 -1.53 0.42
CA PHE A 257 13.58 -0.95 1.62
C PHE A 257 13.60 -1.91 2.80
N THR A 258 12.52 -2.65 3.02
CA THR A 258 12.46 -3.60 4.13
C THR A 258 13.47 -4.74 3.96
N ASN A 259 13.70 -5.21 2.73
CA ASN A 259 14.69 -6.25 2.47
C ASN A 259 16.13 -5.73 2.58
N SER A 260 16.43 -4.52 2.09
CA SER A 260 17.76 -3.90 2.27
C SER A 260 18.10 -3.69 3.75
N GLY A 261 17.10 -3.35 4.58
CA GLY A 261 17.28 -3.28 6.02
C GLY A 261 17.57 -4.62 6.70
N LEU A 262 17.14 -5.75 6.11
CA LEU A 262 17.43 -7.09 6.61
C LEU A 262 18.83 -7.59 6.16
N GLU A 263 19.32 -7.15 5.00
CA GLU A 263 20.65 -7.53 4.51
C GLU A 263 21.79 -6.83 5.27
N VAL A 264 21.57 -5.63 5.82
CA VAL A 264 22.56 -4.92 6.66
C VAL A 264 22.68 -5.52 8.07
N TYR A 265 21.70 -6.32 8.52
CA TYR A 265 21.67 -6.98 9.83
C TYR A 265 21.81 -8.52 9.75
N GLY A 266 22.15 -9.08 8.58
CA GLY A 266 22.59 -10.47 8.52
C GLY A 266 23.91 -10.64 9.28
N PRO A 267 24.14 -11.74 10.02
CA PRO A 267 25.47 -12.01 10.56
C PRO A 267 26.39 -12.19 9.35
N THR A 268 27.24 -11.20 9.10
CA THR A 268 28.38 -11.33 8.17
C THR A 268 29.43 -12.22 8.83
N SER A 269 29.10 -13.50 9.02
CA SER A 269 30.06 -14.56 9.24
C SER A 269 30.49 -15.09 7.88
N SER A 270 31.41 -14.39 7.23
CA SER A 270 32.21 -14.94 6.14
C SER A 270 33.49 -14.13 5.97
N SER A 271 34.46 -14.49 6.82
CA SER A 271 35.87 -14.71 6.49
C SER A 271 36.41 -13.97 5.26
N ALA A 272 37.17 -12.90 5.53
CA ALA A 272 38.18 -12.40 4.62
C ALA A 272 39.22 -13.51 4.38
N GLY A 273 39.02 -14.31 3.34
CA GLY A 273 40.00 -15.25 2.82
C GLY A 273 41.10 -14.49 2.08
N VAL A 274 42.13 -14.06 2.80
CA VAL A 274 43.39 -13.62 2.21
C VAL A 274 44.26 -14.86 2.00
N THR A 275 44.34 -15.33 0.75
CA THR A 275 45.31 -16.35 0.34
C THR A 275 46.35 -15.74 -0.59
N GLY A 276 47.57 -15.60 -0.06
CA GLY A 276 48.86 -15.78 -0.74
C GLY A 276 49.34 -14.71 -1.72
N MET A 277 50.50 -14.08 -1.45
CA MET A 277 51.81 -14.55 -1.93
C MET A 277 52.89 -13.45 -1.79
N ALA A 278 53.84 -13.60 -0.85
CA ALA A 278 55.22 -13.07 -0.94
C ALA A 278 56.07 -13.58 0.26
N PRO A 279 57.23 -14.23 0.03
CA PRO A 279 58.08 -14.72 1.13
C PRO A 279 59.22 -13.76 1.48
N THR A 280 59.42 -13.60 2.80
CA THR A 280 60.69 -13.55 3.57
C THR A 280 61.82 -12.58 3.20
N ARG A 281 62.17 -11.74 4.19
CA ARG A 281 63.52 -11.38 4.71
C ARG A 281 63.24 -10.46 5.92
N GLY A 282 63.59 -10.70 7.18
CA GLY A 282 64.63 -11.49 7.83
C GLY A 282 65.31 -10.54 8.84
N LEU A 283 65.17 -10.74 10.16
CA LEU A 283 66.13 -10.28 11.17
C LEU A 283 65.87 -10.89 12.56
N THR A 284 66.80 -11.79 12.94
CA THR A 284 67.46 -11.97 14.25
C THR A 284 66.67 -11.92 15.57
N SER A 285 66.47 -13.12 16.12
CA SER A 285 66.79 -13.58 17.49
C SER A 285 67.41 -12.58 18.47
N HIS A 286 66.92 -12.54 19.72
CA HIS A 286 67.75 -12.74 20.92
C HIS A 286 66.90 -13.01 22.19
N HIS A 287 67.43 -13.89 23.05
CA HIS A 287 67.10 -14.19 24.47
C HIS A 287 66.15 -15.35 24.86
N HIS A 288 66.75 -16.55 24.90
CA HIS A 288 66.89 -17.48 26.04
C HIS A 288 65.85 -17.51 27.20
N LEU A 289 65.07 -18.61 27.21
CA LEU A 289 64.83 -19.61 28.27
C LEU A 289 64.42 -19.19 29.71
N LYS A 290 63.20 -19.61 30.12
CA LYS A 290 63.02 -20.55 31.24
C LYS A 290 61.70 -21.36 31.15
N SER A 291 61.82 -22.61 31.61
CA SER A 291 60.93 -23.77 31.51
C SER A 291 59.75 -23.76 32.48
N GLY A 292 58.64 -24.42 32.09
CA GLY A 292 57.82 -25.24 33.01
C GLY A 292 56.31 -24.98 33.05
N GLY A 293 55.52 -25.95 32.56
CA GLY A 293 54.16 -26.25 33.05
C GLY A 293 52.99 -25.62 32.30
N GLY A 294 52.27 -26.42 31.52
CA GLY A 294 51.03 -26.02 30.87
C GLY A 294 49.81 -26.00 31.80
N VAL A 295 48.82 -25.15 31.47
CA VAL A 295 47.39 -25.46 31.25
C VAL A 295 46.56 -24.15 31.32
N LYS A 296 45.96 -23.82 30.17
CA LYS A 296 44.71 -23.06 29.92
C LYS A 296 44.55 -21.66 30.53
N ALA A 297 44.86 -20.63 29.73
CA ALA A 297 44.28 -19.30 29.88
C ALA A 297 42.87 -19.29 29.29
N GLY A 298 41.88 -19.16 30.17
CA GLY A 298 40.51 -18.81 29.81
C GLY A 298 40.41 -17.32 29.50
N VAL A 299 39.62 -16.99 28.47
CA VAL A 299 39.08 -15.64 28.32
C VAL A 299 37.60 -15.76 28.68
N HIS A 300 37.29 -15.36 29.91
CA HIS A 300 35.93 -15.18 30.39
C HIS A 300 35.44 -13.84 29.85
N VAL A 301 34.61 -13.88 28.80
CA VAL A 301 33.91 -12.68 28.31
C VAL A 301 32.63 -12.55 29.13
N GLN A 302 32.68 -11.69 30.14
CA GLN A 302 31.51 -11.27 30.91
C GLN A 302 30.73 -10.27 30.05
N MET A 303 29.59 -10.69 29.51
CA MET A 303 28.62 -9.79 28.90
C MET A 303 27.83 -9.12 30.04
N GLU A 304 28.11 -7.85 30.32
CA GLU A 304 27.24 -7.04 31.17
C GLU A 304 25.93 -6.80 30.42
N THR A 305 24.89 -7.55 30.81
CA THR A 305 23.52 -7.33 30.34
C THR A 305 22.91 -6.26 31.23
N PHE A 306 22.82 -5.03 30.74
CA PHE A 306 22.02 -3.99 31.37
C PHE A 306 20.54 -4.37 31.24
N MET A 307 19.99 -4.98 32.29
CA MET A 307 18.55 -5.08 32.50
C MET A 307 18.07 -3.74 33.05
N HIS A 308 17.21 -3.07 32.30
CA HIS A 308 16.46 -1.91 32.75
C HIS A 308 15.53 -2.35 33.88
N ASN A 309 15.77 -1.89 35.10
CA ASN A 309 14.88 -2.17 36.23
C ASN A 309 13.64 -1.27 36.10
N GLU A 310 12.45 -1.85 36.28
CA GLU A 310 11.18 -1.14 36.43
C GLU A 310 11.06 -0.63 37.88
N ASP A 311 10.92 0.69 38.06
CA ASP A 311 10.65 1.30 39.36
C ASP A 311 9.22 0.97 39.81
N THR A 312 9.08 -0.01 40.70
CA THR A 312 7.84 -0.25 41.44
C THR A 312 7.89 0.48 42.78
N LEU A 313 7.38 1.71 42.81
CA LEU A 313 7.08 2.46 44.03
C LEU A 313 5.93 1.76 44.79
N THR A 314 6.27 0.95 45.79
CA THR A 314 5.31 0.45 46.79
C THR A 314 5.55 1.14 48.13
N PHE A 315 4.51 1.86 48.57
CA PHE A 315 4.43 2.60 49.81
C PHE A 315 4.64 1.69 51.03
N THR A 316 5.69 1.94 51.81
CA THR A 316 5.81 1.48 53.20
C THR A 316 5.02 2.41 54.11
N ASN A 317 3.86 1.95 54.60
CA ASN A 317 3.05 2.68 55.57
C ASN A 317 3.46 2.26 56.99
N ARG A 318 3.98 3.21 57.76
CA ARG A 318 4.47 3.07 59.13
C ARG A 318 3.26 3.20 60.08
N LYS A 319 2.85 2.10 60.71
CA LYS A 319 1.94 2.09 61.85
C LYS A 319 2.71 2.50 63.12
N ASP A 320 2.31 3.58 63.78
CA ASP A 320 2.15 3.61 65.23
C ASP A 320 1.34 4.84 65.69
N GLN A 321 0.68 4.71 66.85
CA GLN A 321 -0.30 5.59 67.53
C GLN A 321 -1.73 5.49 66.95
N GLY A 322 -2.79 5.10 67.65
CA GLY A 322 -3.03 4.98 69.10
C GLY A 322 -4.24 5.83 69.46
N SER A 323 -5.43 5.23 69.63
CA SER A 323 -6.52 5.70 70.52
C SER A 323 -7.74 4.76 70.40
N GLU A 324 -8.19 4.26 71.54
CA GLU A 324 -9.42 3.51 71.79
C GLU A 324 -10.68 4.25 71.32
N THR A 325 -11.74 3.50 70.99
CA THR A 325 -13.11 3.79 71.44
C THR A 325 -14.01 2.57 71.27
N ASP A 326 -14.67 2.22 72.36
CA ASP A 326 -15.71 1.22 72.54
C ASP A 326 -17.07 1.66 71.93
N VAL A 327 -17.81 0.64 71.48
CA VAL A 327 -19.24 0.33 71.73
C VAL A 327 -20.29 1.47 71.74
N ASP A 328 -21.26 1.39 70.80
CA ASP A 328 -22.74 1.37 71.00
C ASP A 328 -23.42 1.58 69.62
N LEU A 329 -24.17 0.61 69.07
CA LEU A 329 -25.62 0.31 69.24
C LEU A 329 -26.59 1.31 68.59
N ASP A 330 -27.44 0.75 67.72
CA ASP A 330 -28.80 1.19 67.34
C ASP A 330 -28.93 2.47 66.47
N VAL A 331 -29.89 2.68 65.57
CA VAL A 331 -31.08 1.97 65.08
C VAL A 331 -31.55 2.77 63.82
N GLU A 332 -31.97 2.04 62.78
CA GLU A 332 -33.16 2.29 61.93
C GLU A 332 -33.36 3.55 61.03
N ALA A 333 -34.07 3.23 59.93
CA ALA A 333 -34.92 4.04 59.04
C ALA A 333 -34.24 4.95 57.98
N LYS A 334 -34.40 4.71 56.66
CA LYS A 334 -35.57 4.71 55.75
C LYS A 334 -35.77 6.09 55.09
N GLU A 335 -36.24 6.05 53.84
CA GLU A 335 -36.77 7.14 52.98
C GLU A 335 -35.73 7.84 52.07
N SER A 336 -35.67 7.49 50.77
CA SER A 336 -36.56 7.83 49.64
C SER A 336 -36.33 9.23 49.07
N PHE A 337 -35.80 9.29 47.84
CA PHE A 337 -36.48 9.84 46.66
C PHE A 337 -35.75 9.41 45.39
#